data_AF-A0A6M0F549-F1
#
_entry.id   AF-A0A6M0F549-F1
#
_cell.length_a   1.000
_cell.length_b   1.000
_cell.length_c   1.000
_cell.angle_alpha   90.00
_cell.angle_beta   90.00
_cell.angle_gamma   90.00
#
_symmetry.space_group_name_H-M   'P 1'
#
loop_
_entity.id
_entity.type
_entity.pdbx_description
1 polymer ?
#
loop_
_entity_poly.entity_id
_entity_poly.type
_entity_poly.pdbx_seq_one_letter_code
_entity_poly.pdbx_strand_id
1 'polypeptide(L)'
;ISTVTRRATEAPTANDFLTTELFQQFFRGERPSVYLNQVENTTAYHYSRDGAGEHPTMTADQITAIYLSPQDPDYFKAGDAPVALYRYHLIFEGR
;
A
#
# COMPACT_ATOMS: atom_id res chain seq x y z
N ILE A 1 10.64 -1.18 12.92
CA ILE A 1 9.29 -1.41 13.49
C ILE A 1 8.30 -0.73 12.57
N SER A 2 7.15 -1.35 12.28
CA SER A 2 6.09 -0.74 11.46
C SER A 2 4.81 -0.62 12.29
N THR A 3 4.18 0.56 12.29
CA THR A 3 2.94 0.82 13.03
C THR A 3 1.90 1.44 12.11
N VAL A 4 0.74 0.79 11.96
CA VAL A 4 -0.40 1.34 11.19
C VAL A 4 -1.01 2.50 11.96
N THR A 5 -1.15 3.65 11.30
CA THR A 5 -1.71 4.89 11.86
C THR A 5 -3.12 5.16 11.36
N ARG A 6 -3.45 4.74 10.13
CA ARG A 6 -4.80 4.86 9.55
C ARG A 6 -5.09 3.68 8.62
N ARG A 7 -6.38 3.39 8.46
CA ARG A 7 -6.87 2.43 7.46
C ARG A 7 -8.26 2.80 6.98
N ALA A 8 -8.55 2.42 5.75
CA ALA A 8 -9.87 2.52 5.13
C ALA A 8 -10.10 1.31 4.23
N THR A 9 -11.38 0.95 4.03
CA THR A 9 -11.79 -0.11 3.12
C THR A 9 -13.06 0.30 2.41
N GLU A 10 -13.19 -0.05 1.14
CA GLU A 10 -14.40 0.16 0.35
C GLU A 10 -14.74 -1.11 -0.44
N ALA A 11 -16.02 -1.37 -0.67
CA ALA A 11 -16.50 -2.46 -1.52
C ALA A 11 -17.47 -1.89 -2.57
N PRO A 12 -16.96 -1.27 -3.66
CA PRO A 12 -17.80 -0.57 -4.64
C PRO A 12 -18.78 -1.50 -5.35
N THR A 13 -18.40 -2.78 -5.52
CA THR A 13 -19.24 -3.82 -6.10
C THR A 13 -19.11 -5.12 -5.29
N ALA A 14 -19.90 -6.14 -5.63
CA ALA A 14 -19.78 -7.46 -5.00
C ALA A 14 -18.45 -8.18 -5.30
N ASN A 15 -17.74 -7.76 -6.36
CA ASN A 15 -16.51 -8.39 -6.83
C ASN A 15 -15.27 -7.53 -6.55
N ASP A 16 -15.44 -6.28 -6.13
CA ASP A 16 -14.33 -5.34 -5.92
C ASP A 16 -14.20 -4.99 -4.44
N PHE A 17 -12.96 -5.06 -3.94
CA PHE A 17 -12.64 -4.67 -2.59
C PHE A 17 -11.38 -3.81 -2.59
N LEU A 18 -11.45 -2.61 -2.04
CA LEU A 18 -10.34 -1.69 -1.93
C LEU A 18 -9.91 -1.58 -0.48
N THR A 19 -8.61 -1.55 -0.25
CA THR A 19 -8.02 -1.32 1.07
C THR A 19 -6.95 -0.26 0.98
N THR A 20 -6.91 0.65 1.93
CA THR A 20 -5.80 1.59 2.10
C THR A 20 -5.31 1.54 3.53
N GLU A 21 -4.00 1.45 3.72
CA GLU A 21 -3.34 1.50 5.01
C GLU A 21 -2.21 2.52 5.00
N LEU A 22 -2.22 3.42 5.98
CA LEU A 22 -1.12 4.34 6.25
C LEU A 22 -0.35 3.83 7.47
N PHE A 23 0.97 3.71 7.36
CA PHE A 23 1.81 3.22 8.45
C PHE A 23 3.13 3.98 8.54
N GLN A 24 3.69 4.00 9.73
CA GLN A 24 5.00 4.60 10.01
C GLN A 24 6.06 3.51 10.14
N GLN A 25 7.16 3.66 9.40
CA GLN A 25 8.32 2.79 9.49
C GLN A 25 9.43 3.47 10.30
N PHE A 26 9.86 2.79 11.36
CA PHE A 26 10.94 3.19 12.24
C PHE A 26 12.22 2.44 11.87
N PHE A 27 13.21 3.18 11.37
CA PHE A 27 14.54 2.65 11.05
C PHE A 27 15.54 3.01 12.16
N ARG A 28 16.10 1.99 12.81
CA ARG A 28 17.24 2.11 13.73
C ARG A 28 18.51 1.90 12.92
N GLY A 29 19.32 2.95 12.75
CA GLY A 29 20.62 2.88 12.08
C GLY A 29 21.72 3.54 12.90
N GLU A 30 22.94 3.61 12.37
CA GLU A 30 24.12 4.18 13.02
C GLU A 30 24.09 5.72 13.13
N ARG A 31 23.15 6.38 12.46
CA ARG A 31 22.96 7.84 12.58
C ARG A 31 22.28 8.17 13.92
N PRO A 32 22.64 9.30 14.55
CA PRO A 32 22.12 9.67 15.87
C PRO A 32 20.60 9.95 15.89
N SER A 33 19.98 10.16 14.72
CA SER A 33 18.53 10.39 14.60
C SER A 33 17.80 9.18 14.05
N VAL A 34 16.68 8.86 14.69
CA VAL A 34 15.68 7.91 14.21
C VAL A 34 15.07 8.43 12.92
N TYR A 35 15.13 7.65 11.85
CA TYR A 35 14.45 7.97 10.59
C TYR A 35 13.05 7.35 10.55
N LEU A 36 12.05 8.19 10.28
CA LEU A 36 10.64 7.84 10.24
C LEU A 36 10.08 8.09 8.84
N ASN A 37 9.70 7.04 8.13
CA ASN A 37 8.94 7.19 6.89
C ASN A 37 7.46 6.99 7.14
N GLN A 38 6.63 7.75 6.43
CA GLN A 38 5.22 7.43 6.26
C GLN A 38 5.05 6.68 4.95
N VAL A 39 4.32 5.57 5.00
CA VAL A 39 4.08 4.71 3.85
C VAL A 39 2.59 4.45 3.75
N GLU A 40 2.07 4.53 2.54
CA GLU A 40 0.70 4.21 2.21
C GLU A 40 0.66 3.00 1.27
N ASN A 41 -0.12 1.99 1.63
CA ASN A 41 -0.45 0.88 0.74
C ASN A 41 -1.92 0.99 0.36
N THR A 42 -2.19 1.10 -0.93
CA THR A 42 -3.55 1.03 -1.49
C THR A 42 -3.63 -0.17 -2.40
N THR A 43 -4.53 -1.10 -2.10
CA THR A 43 -4.71 -2.36 -2.84
C THR A 43 -6.15 -2.45 -3.34
N ALA A 44 -6.31 -2.63 -4.65
CA ALA A 44 -7.59 -2.93 -5.28
C ALA A 44 -7.61 -4.43 -5.60
N TYR A 45 -8.52 -5.16 -4.95
CA TYR A 45 -8.79 -6.56 -5.19
C TYR A 45 -9.98 -6.71 -6.12
N HIS A 46 -9.87 -7.63 -7.07
CA HIS A 46 -10.96 -8.01 -7.97
C HIS A 46 -11.15 -9.53 -7.96
N TYR A 47 -12.37 -9.94 -7.65
CA TYR A 47 -12.81 -11.33 -7.64
C TYR A 47 -13.53 -11.65 -8.95
N SER A 48 -13.06 -12.67 -9.66
CA SER A 48 -13.63 -13.15 -10.91
C SER A 48 -14.03 -14.62 -10.79
N ARG A 49 -15.30 -14.91 -11.13
CA ARG A 49 -15.80 -16.27 -11.34
C ARG A 49 -15.87 -16.66 -12.82
N ASP A 50 -15.58 -15.71 -13.72
CA ASP A 50 -15.84 -15.85 -15.14
C ASP A 50 -14.57 -16.23 -15.88
N GLY A 51 -14.37 -17.53 -16.03
CA GLY A 51 -13.40 -18.15 -16.92
C GLY A 51 -13.79 -19.62 -17.07
N ALA A 52 -13.54 -20.21 -18.23
CA ALA A 52 -13.84 -21.62 -18.52
C ALA A 52 -13.03 -22.65 -17.67
N GLY A 53 -12.55 -22.26 -16.50
CA GLY A 53 -11.88 -23.11 -15.51
C GLY A 53 -12.74 -23.28 -14.26
N GLU A 54 -12.65 -24.43 -13.62
CA GLU A 54 -13.50 -24.83 -12.48
C GLU A 54 -13.26 -24.00 -11.19
N HIS A 55 -12.31 -23.06 -11.18
CA HIS A 55 -11.83 -22.39 -9.96
C HIS A 55 -11.92 -20.86 -10.02
N PRO A 56 -12.31 -20.21 -8.91
CA PRO A 56 -12.34 -18.76 -8.83
C PRO A 56 -10.94 -18.15 -8.90
N THR A 57 -10.82 -16.98 -9.51
CA THR A 57 -9.57 -16.22 -9.59
C THR A 57 -9.72 -14.88 -8.86
N MET A 58 -8.73 -14.54 -8.03
CA MET A 58 -8.65 -13.25 -7.34
C MET A 58 -7.40 -12.52 -7.81
N THR A 59 -7.57 -11.31 -8.32
CA THR A 59 -6.47 -10.43 -8.73
C THR A 59 -6.35 -9.26 -7.78
N ALA A 60 -5.16 -8.68 -7.66
CA ALA A 60 -4.96 -7.46 -6.90
C ALA A 60 -3.91 -6.55 -7.54
N ASP A 61 -4.22 -5.26 -7.63
CA ASP A 61 -3.25 -4.21 -7.94
C ASP A 61 -2.98 -3.41 -6.67
N GLN A 62 -1.73 -3.43 -6.20
CA GLN A 62 -1.28 -2.65 -5.05
C GLN A 62 -0.33 -1.55 -5.48
N ILE A 63 -0.56 -0.34 -4.98
CA ILE A 63 0.38 0.77 -5.01
C ILE A 63 0.91 1.01 -3.59
N THR A 64 2.23 1.06 -3.47
CA THR A 64 2.92 1.47 -2.24
C THR A 64 3.56 2.84 -2.48
N ALA A 65 3.11 3.84 -1.75
CA ALA A 65 3.61 5.20 -1.78
C ALA A 65 4.47 5.51 -0.55
N ILE A 66 5.69 6.03 -0.76
CA ILE A 66 6.59 6.43 0.31
C ILE A 66 6.64 7.96 0.35
N TYR A 67 6.38 8.53 1.52
CA TYR A 67 6.47 9.96 1.78
C TYR A 67 7.71 10.29 2.60
N LEU A 68 8.23 11.50 2.43
CA LEU A 68 9.37 11.97 3.22
C LEU A 68 9.04 12.03 4.70
N SER A 69 10.06 11.83 5.51
CA SER A 69 9.99 12.13 6.94
C SER A 69 9.82 13.63 7.16
N PRO A 70 9.08 14.10 8.18
CA PRO A 70 9.11 15.49 8.62
C PRO A 70 10.52 16.00 8.99
N GLN A 71 11.46 15.09 9.20
CA GLN A 71 12.87 15.41 9.47
C GLN A 71 13.70 15.65 8.19
N ASP A 72 13.14 15.36 7.02
CA ASP A 72 13.81 15.56 5.74
C ASP A 72 13.78 17.06 5.35
N PRO A 73 14.90 17.67 4.92
CA PRO A 73 14.94 19.08 4.50
C PRO A 73 13.94 19.44 3.41
N ASP A 74 13.59 18.49 2.55
CA ASP A 74 12.68 18.71 1.42
C ASP A 74 11.23 18.29 1.74
N TYR A 75 10.93 17.90 2.98
CA TYR A 75 9.58 17.45 3.40
C TYR A 75 8.47 18.42 2.99
N PHE A 76 8.61 19.71 3.33
CA PHE A 76 7.60 20.72 2.98
C PHE A 76 7.54 21.04 1.48
N LYS A 77 8.63 20.78 0.74
CA LYS A 77 8.63 20.94 -0.72
C LYS A 77 7.89 19.79 -1.41
N ALA A 78 7.99 18.59 -0.86
CA ALA A 78 7.27 17.41 -1.36
C ALA A 78 5.77 17.47 -1.04
N GLY A 79 5.39 18.01 0.11
CA GLY A 79 3.98 18.10 0.52
C GLY A 79 3.33 16.71 0.58
N ASP A 80 2.19 16.55 -0.07
CA ASP A 80 1.46 15.27 -0.17
C ASP A 80 1.90 14.42 -1.38
N ALA A 81 3.00 14.77 -2.04
CA ALA A 81 3.54 13.98 -3.15
C ALA A 81 4.46 12.87 -2.61
N PRO A 82 4.25 11.60 -3.03
CA PRO A 82 5.16 10.53 -2.68
C PRO A 82 6.49 10.69 -3.41
N VAL A 83 7.59 10.39 -2.73
CA VAL A 83 8.94 10.40 -3.30
C VAL A 83 9.32 9.08 -3.99
N ALA A 84 8.57 8.01 -3.71
CA ALA A 84 8.68 6.75 -4.42
C ALA A 84 7.31 6.06 -4.52
N LEU A 85 7.08 5.40 -5.65
CA LEU A 85 5.90 4.58 -5.92
C LEU A 85 6.33 3.20 -6.37
N TYR A 86 5.76 2.16 -5.77
CA TYR A 86 5.92 0.78 -6.21
C TYR A 86 4.56 0.22 -6.62
N ARG A 87 4.51 -0.54 -7.70
CA ARG A 87 3.31 -1.24 -8.14
C ARG A 87 3.55 -2.74 -8.09
N TYR A 88 2.61 -3.45 -7.46
CA TYR A 88 2.57 -4.90 -7.43
C TYR A 88 1.26 -5.38 -8.04
N HIS A 89 1.34 -6.45 -8.82
CA HIS A 89 0.19 -7.15 -9.35
C HIS A 89 0.22 -8.58 -8.83
N LEU A 90 -0.88 -9.03 -8.24
CA LEU A 90 -1.04 -10.36 -7.68
C LEU A 90 -2.18 -11.09 -8.39
N ILE A 91 -1.96 -12.36 -8.67
CA ILE A 91 -2.97 -13.27 -9.20
C ILE A 91 -2.98 -14.50 -8.27
N PHE A 92 -4.16 -14.83 -7.76
CA PHE A 92 -4.42 -16.04 -7.01
C PHE A 92 -5.41 -16.90 -7.78
N GLU A 93 -4.98 -18.09 -8.14
CA GLU A 93 -5.79 -19.11 -8.81
C GLU A 93 -6.20 -20.16 -7.77
N GLY A 94 -7.50 -20.34 -7.58
CA GLY A 94 -8.01 -21.43 -6.73
C GLY A 94 -7.59 -22.80 -7.29
N ARG A 95 -7.29 -23.75 -6.39
CA ARG A 95 -7.16 -25.17 -6.71
C ARG A 95 -8.46 -25.92 -6.44
#